data_AF-X8DDZ9-F1
#
_entry.id   AF-X8DDZ9-F1
#
_cell.length_a   1.000
_cell.length_b   1.000
_cell.length_c   1.000
_cell.angle_alpha   90.00
_cell.angle_beta   90.00
_cell.angle_gamma   90.00
#
_symmetry.space_group_name_H-M   'P 1'
#
loop_
_entity.id
_entity.type
_entity.pdbx_description
1 polymer ?
#
loop_
_entity_poly.entity_id
_entity_poly.type
_entity_poly.pdbx_seq_one_letter_code
_entity_poly.pdbx_strand_id
1 'polypeptide(L)'
;MAHARRLRRLGSDRRTRQRLWRRAAPRLLTRAEAARLRTLYAHDKLFRATVDMGRHRYGAGEYRYFREPYPEPIACLKEALYPRLLPIARDWWASSAGATRGRTASLTG
;
A
#
# COMPACT_ATOMS: atom_id res chain seq x y z
N MET A 1 30.78 -15.27 -4.19
CA MET A 1 29.73 -15.65 -5.16
C MET A 1 28.87 -16.88 -4.77
N ALA A 2 29.00 -17.47 -3.57
CA ALA A 2 28.23 -18.65 -3.15
C ALA A 2 27.05 -18.36 -2.17
N HIS A 3 27.03 -17.20 -1.50
CA HIS A 3 25.99 -16.89 -0.50
C HIS A 3 24.66 -16.41 -1.10
N ALA A 4 24.70 -15.75 -2.27
CA ALA A 4 23.53 -15.19 -2.97
C ALA A 4 22.64 -16.23 -3.68
N ARG A 5 22.95 -17.53 -3.57
CA ARG A 5 22.10 -18.61 -4.10
C ARG A 5 21.18 -19.22 -3.03
N ARG A 6 21.46 -19.02 -1.74
CA ARG A 6 20.69 -19.63 -0.63
C ARG A 6 19.34 -18.95 -0.37
N LEU A 7 19.16 -17.68 -0.75
CA LEU A 7 17.89 -16.94 -0.58
C LEU A 7 16.86 -17.18 -1.71
N ARG A 8 17.25 -17.84 -2.82
CA ARG A 8 16.33 -18.13 -3.93
C ARG A 8 15.34 -19.27 -3.65
N ARG A 9 15.61 -20.13 -2.66
CA ARG A 9 14.75 -21.30 -2.34
C ARG A 9 13.71 -21.05 -1.26
N LEU A 10 13.81 -19.99 -0.47
CA LEU A 10 12.84 -19.64 0.58
C LEU A 10 11.73 -18.69 0.11
N GLY A 11 11.77 -18.28 -1.16
CA GLY A 11 11.01 -17.13 -1.63
C GLY A 11 9.81 -17.41 -2.55
N SER A 12 9.53 -18.64 -3.00
CA SER A 12 8.56 -18.80 -4.10
C SER A 12 7.10 -19.04 -3.68
N ASP A 13 6.83 -19.42 -2.42
CA ASP A 13 5.47 -19.69 -1.98
C ASP A 13 4.79 -18.42 -1.40
N ARG A 14 3.82 -17.90 -2.16
CA ARG A 14 2.97 -16.77 -1.78
C ARG A 14 2.24 -17.03 -0.45
N ARG A 15 1.85 -18.29 -0.15
CA ARG A 15 1.20 -18.64 1.12
C ARG A 15 2.16 -18.55 2.30
N THR A 16 3.40 -19.02 2.14
CA THR A 16 4.44 -18.94 3.17
C THR A 16 4.78 -17.49 3.50
N ARG A 17 4.94 -16.61 2.50
CA ARG A 17 5.09 -15.17 2.74
C ARG A 17 3.89 -14.61 3.50
N GLN A 18 2.67 -14.84 3.02
CA GLN A 18 1.46 -14.27 3.62
C GLN A 18 1.27 -14.70 5.09
N ARG A 19 1.69 -15.92 5.46
CA ARG A 19 1.73 -16.38 6.87
C ARG A 19 2.78 -15.65 7.71
N LEU A 20 3.98 -15.44 7.19
CA LEU A 20 5.04 -14.70 7.88
C LEU A 20 4.63 -13.24 8.11
N TRP A 21 4.03 -12.59 7.11
CA TRP A 21 3.50 -11.22 7.23
C TRP A 21 2.42 -11.12 8.32
N ARG A 22 1.49 -12.07 8.38
CA ARG A 22 0.45 -12.11 9.43
C ARG A 22 1.01 -12.26 10.84
N ARG A 23 2.18 -12.89 11.00
CA ARG A 23 2.84 -13.08 12.30
C ARG A 23 3.70 -11.87 12.70
N ALA A 24 4.37 -11.25 11.72
CA ALA A 24 5.29 -10.14 11.97
C ALA A 24 4.57 -8.78 12.08
N ALA A 25 3.38 -8.64 11.49
CA ALA A 25 2.65 -7.38 11.52
C ALA A 25 2.10 -7.09 12.93
N PRO A 26 2.36 -5.90 13.50
CA PRO A 26 1.75 -5.49 14.75
C PRO A 26 0.21 -5.40 14.60
N ARG A 27 -0.51 -5.59 15.71
CA ARG A 27 -1.97 -5.40 15.74
C ARG A 27 -2.28 -3.91 15.69
N LEU A 28 -2.46 -3.38 14.47
CA LEU A 28 -2.74 -1.96 14.23
C LEU A 28 -4.14 -1.53 14.64
N LEU A 29 -5.09 -2.45 14.65
CA LEU A 29 -6.48 -2.21 15.03
C LEU A 29 -6.96 -3.31 15.98
N THR A 30 -7.80 -2.94 16.93
CA THR A 30 -8.58 -3.90 17.70
C THR A 30 -9.62 -4.58 16.80
N ARG A 31 -10.12 -5.74 17.24
CA ARG A 31 -11.21 -6.43 16.50
C ARG A 31 -12.47 -5.56 16.41
N ALA A 32 -12.76 -4.79 17.46
CA ALA A 32 -13.92 -3.91 17.52
C ALA A 32 -13.76 -2.70 16.57
N GLU A 33 -12.59 -2.07 16.52
CA GLU A 33 -12.32 -1.02 15.52
C GLU A 33 -12.44 -1.53 14.09
N ALA A 34 -11.82 -2.67 13.78
CA ALA A 34 -11.90 -3.24 12.44
C ALA A 34 -13.34 -3.56 12.03
N ALA A 35 -14.15 -4.10 12.95
CA ALA A 35 -15.56 -4.36 12.71
C ALA A 35 -16.35 -3.08 12.47
N ARG A 36 -16.12 -2.03 13.29
CA ARG A 36 -16.75 -0.71 13.12
C ARG A 36 -16.37 -0.04 11.81
N LEU A 37 -15.08 -0.04 11.45
CA LEU A 37 -14.62 0.55 10.19
C LEU A 37 -15.24 -0.15 8.96
N ARG A 38 -15.47 -1.46 9.05
CA ARG A 38 -16.13 -2.21 7.96
C ARG A 38 -17.56 -1.73 7.72
N THR A 39 -18.33 -1.36 8.76
CA THR A 39 -19.71 -0.88 8.57
C THR A 39 -19.78 0.49 7.92
N LEU A 40 -18.70 1.29 8.03
CA LEU A 40 -18.60 2.59 7.37
C LEU A 40 -18.59 2.48 5.84
N TYR A 41 -18.21 1.34 5.28
CA TYR A 41 -18.15 1.16 3.82
C TYR A 41 -19.51 1.35 3.12
N ALA A 42 -20.63 1.13 3.82
CA ALA A 42 -21.97 1.37 3.28
C ALA A 42 -22.39 2.85 3.27
N HIS A 43 -21.60 3.74 3.89
CA HIS A 43 -21.97 5.14 4.08
C HIS A 43 -21.25 6.04 3.07
N ASP A 44 -21.87 6.24 1.91
CA ASP A 44 -21.20 6.92 0.78
C ASP A 44 -20.68 8.33 1.08
N LYS A 45 -21.38 9.05 1.95
CA LYS A 45 -21.03 10.43 2.35
C LYS A 45 -19.67 10.52 3.07
N LEU A 46 -19.16 9.41 3.62
CA LEU A 46 -17.85 9.37 4.28
C LEU A 46 -16.68 9.32 3.28
N PHE A 47 -16.96 9.14 1.98
CA PHE A 47 -15.93 8.99 0.96
C PHE A 47 -15.87 10.22 0.05
N ARG A 48 -14.65 10.63 -0.28
CA ARG A 48 -14.39 11.71 -1.25
C ARG A 48 -14.47 11.20 -2.68
N ALA A 49 -14.03 9.96 -2.91
CA ALA A 49 -13.96 9.37 -4.23
C ALA A 49 -14.08 7.84 -4.16
N THR A 50 -14.64 7.25 -5.21
CA THR A 50 -14.64 5.81 -5.46
C THR A 50 -14.02 5.57 -6.82
N VAL A 51 -13.08 4.64 -6.88
CA VAL A 51 -12.44 4.17 -8.10
C VAL A 51 -13.00 2.80 -8.41
N ASP A 52 -13.71 2.69 -9.52
CA ASP A 52 -14.07 1.41 -10.12
C ASP A 52 -12.80 0.78 -10.72
N MET A 53 -12.31 -0.30 -10.09
CA MET A 53 -11.08 -0.96 -10.51
C MET A 53 -11.23 -1.66 -11.87
N GLY A 54 -12.46 -2.08 -12.21
CA GLY A 54 -12.77 -2.76 -13.48
C GLY A 54 -12.60 -1.82 -14.66
N ARG A 55 -13.04 -0.57 -14.51
CA ARG A 55 -12.85 0.49 -15.50
C ARG A 55 -11.37 0.72 -15.86
N HIS A 56 -10.46 0.51 -14.91
CA HIS A 56 -9.02 0.71 -15.10
C HIS A 56 -8.23 -0.57 -15.39
N ARG A 57 -8.91 -1.71 -15.61
CA ARG A 57 -8.27 -3.03 -15.84
C ARG A 57 -7.36 -3.47 -14.67
N TYR A 58 -7.65 -3.00 -13.45
CA TYR A 58 -6.93 -3.40 -12.23
C TYR A 58 -7.52 -4.64 -11.56
N GLY A 59 -8.62 -5.17 -12.09
CA GLY A 59 -9.37 -6.29 -11.53
C GLY A 59 -10.79 -5.88 -11.17
N ALA A 60 -11.53 -6.76 -10.50
CA ALA A 60 -12.90 -6.49 -10.09
C ALA A 60 -12.96 -5.77 -8.73
N GLY A 61 -14.00 -4.95 -8.56
CA GLY A 61 -14.32 -4.28 -7.30
C GLY A 61 -14.05 -2.78 -7.31
N GLU A 62 -14.20 -2.19 -6.13
CA GLU A 62 -14.11 -0.75 -5.94
C GLU A 62 -13.07 -0.41 -4.88
N TYR A 63 -12.38 0.71 -5.08
CA TYR A 63 -11.48 1.29 -4.09
C TYR A 63 -11.99 2.67 -3.67
N ARG A 64 -12.23 2.87 -2.37
CA ARG A 64 -12.83 4.10 -1.84
C ARG A 64 -11.86 4.90 -0.99
N TYR A 65 -11.83 6.21 -1.19
CA TYR A 65 -11.01 7.16 -0.43
C TYR A 65 -11.87 7.90 0.58
N PHE A 66 -11.57 7.76 1.87
CA PHE A 66 -12.26 8.53 2.93
C PHE A 66 -12.09 10.04 2.71
N ARG A 67 -13.15 10.79 3.03
CA ARG A 67 -13.15 12.25 3.14
C ARG A 67 -12.71 12.65 4.55
N GLU A 68 -12.20 13.87 4.70
CA GLU A 68 -11.95 14.49 6.00
C GLU A 68 -13.23 15.08 6.60
N PRO A 69 -13.42 14.98 7.94
CA PRO A 69 -12.53 14.36 8.91
C PRO A 69 -12.50 12.82 8.83
N TYR A 70 -11.32 12.22 9.01
CA TYR A 70 -11.17 10.77 9.00
C TYR A 70 -11.78 10.14 10.27
N PRO A 71 -12.27 8.88 10.19
CA PRO A 71 -12.57 8.11 11.39
C PRO A 71 -11.34 8.04 12.31
N GLU A 72 -11.54 8.22 13.62
CA GLU A 72 -10.46 8.37 14.60
C GLU A 72 -9.35 7.29 14.49
N PRO A 73 -9.66 5.98 14.36
CA PRO A 73 -8.59 4.98 14.30
C PRO A 73 -7.73 5.12 13.04
N ILE A 74 -8.31 5.62 11.94
CA ILE A 74 -7.58 5.89 10.71
C ILE A 74 -6.72 7.14 10.85
N ALA A 75 -7.24 8.19 11.50
CA ALA A 75 -6.48 9.42 11.75
C ALA A 75 -5.22 9.12 12.58
N CYS A 76 -5.36 8.44 13.72
CA CYS A 76 -4.24 8.08 14.59
C CYS A 76 -3.21 7.19 13.89
N LEU A 77 -3.66 6.21 13.08
CA LEU A 77 -2.74 5.38 12.30
C LEU A 77 -1.98 6.18 11.24
N LYS A 78 -2.62 7.14 10.57
CA LYS A 78 -1.93 8.00 9.60
C LYS A 78 -0.85 8.84 10.29
N GLU A 79 -1.18 9.48 11.41
CA GLU A 79 -0.24 10.27 12.20
C GLU A 79 0.94 9.44 12.71
N ALA A 80 0.69 8.22 13.18
CA ALA A 80 1.73 7.34 13.69
C ALA A 80 2.62 6.74 12.58
N LEU A 81 2.04 6.34 11.44
CA LEU A 81 2.75 5.56 10.42
C LEU A 81 3.38 6.42 9.33
N TYR A 82 2.71 7.49 8.88
CA TYR A 82 3.17 8.24 7.71
C TYR A 82 4.57 8.86 7.89
N PRO A 83 4.92 9.44 9.06
CA PRO A 83 6.28 9.96 9.27
C PRO A 83 7.38 8.91 9.11
N ARG A 84 7.07 7.64 9.41
CA ARG A 84 8.02 6.51 9.32
C ARG A 84 8.07 5.90 7.91
N LEU A 85 6.92 5.86 7.23
CA LEU A 85 6.81 5.27 5.88
C LEU A 85 7.26 6.23 4.78
N LEU A 86 7.13 7.54 4.98
CA LEU A 86 7.43 8.54 3.98
C LEU A 86 8.88 8.50 3.47
N PRO A 87 9.92 8.38 4.33
CA PRO A 87 11.30 8.23 3.86
C PRO A 87 11.49 6.97 3.00
N ILE A 88 10.93 5.83 3.44
CA ILE A 88 11.04 4.55 2.71
C ILE A 88 10.41 4.68 1.31
N ALA A 89 9.23 5.31 1.22
CA ALA A 89 8.56 5.53 -0.07
C ALA A 89 9.39 6.44 -0.98
N ARG A 90 10.02 7.48 -0.43
CA ARG A 90 10.91 8.38 -1.19
C ARG A 90 12.16 7.66 -1.68
N ASP A 91 12.76 6.79 -0.87
CA ASP A 91 13.93 6.01 -1.26
C ASP A 91 13.61 5.05 -2.41
N TRP A 92 12.45 4.39 -2.35
CA TRP A 92 11.97 3.53 -3.44
C TRP A 92 11.69 4.33 -4.71
N TRP A 93 11.06 5.49 -4.59
CA TRP A 93 10.83 6.38 -5.72
C TRP A 93 12.14 6.83 -6.37
N ALA A 94 13.11 7.27 -5.57
CA ALA A 94 14.44 7.67 -6.05
C ALA A 94 15.17 6.52 -6.76
N SER A 95 15.09 5.30 -6.18
CA SER A 95 15.72 4.10 -6.74
C SER A 95 15.06 3.63 -8.05
N SER A 96 13.73 3.71 -8.13
CA SER A 96 12.97 3.34 -9.34
C SER A 96 13.04 4.40 -10.44
N ALA A 97 13.19 5.67 -10.09
CA ALA A 97 13.41 6.77 -11.03
C ALA A 97 14.77 6.72 -11.74
N GLY A 98 15.70 5.86 -11.30
CA GLY A 98 16.93 5.54 -12.02
C GLY A 98 16.73 4.62 -13.24
N ALA A 99 15.63 3.87 -13.30
CA ALA A 99 15.35 2.95 -14.41
C ALA A 99 14.73 3.63 -15.65
N THR A 100 14.25 4.87 -15.51
CA THR A 100 13.57 5.62 -16.59
C THR A 100 14.43 6.74 -17.20
N ARG A 101 15.68 6.93 -16.76
CA ARG A 101 16.61 7.94 -17.32
C ARG A 101 17.46 7.40 -18.48
N GLY A 102 16.81 6.72 -19.41
CA GLY A 102 17.39 6.24 -20.67
C GLY A 102 16.45 6.49 -21.84
N ARG A 103 15.97 7.73 -22.01
CA ARG A 103 15.32 8.24 -23.24
C ARG A 103 15.10 9.76 -23.13
N THR A 104 16.18 10.51 -22.97
CA THR A 104 16.22 11.88 -23.47
C THR A 104 16.70 11.79 -24.91
N ALA A 105 15.75 11.65 -25.84
CA ALA A 105 16.02 12.00 -27.21
C ALA A 105 16.14 13.53 -27.24
N SER A 106 17.32 14.00 -27.66
CA SER A 106 17.61 15.38 -27.94
C SER A 106 16.57 15.95 -28.90
N LEU A 107 15.79 16.92 -28.44
CA LEU A 107 15.13 17.90 -29.28
C LEU A 107 15.77 19.24 -28.96
N THR A 108 16.90 19.48 -29.61
CA THR A 108 17.47 20.81 -29.80
C THR A 108 17.36 21.07 -31.28
N GLY A 109 16.55 22.07 -31.63
CA GLY A 109 16.55 22.68 -32.95
C GLY A 109 17.75 23.60 -33.13
#